data_AF-A0A0A7LNN0-F1
#
_entry.id   AF-A0A0A7LNN0-F1
#
_cell.length_a   1.000
_cell.length_b   1.000
_cell.length_c   1.000
_cell.angle_alpha   90.00
_cell.angle_beta   90.00
_cell.angle_gamma   90.00
#
_symmetry.space_group_name_H-M   'P 1'
#
loop_
_entity.id
_entity.type
_entity.pdbx_description
1 polymer ?
#
loop_
_entity_poly.entity_id
_entity_poly.type
_entity_poly.pdbx_seq_one_letter_code
_entity_poly.pdbx_strand_id
1 'polypeptide(L)'
;MTQRQLEQAGFFGKTPPLEQANYINERGEYVFIGNSMKFEHNIIAQDGSFLFASYDQPLGTCRLMTSEEPTDNSHYLGDSMTDQQELVIRIDAYFTAHGGKGSKQFAFTDR
;
A
#
# COMPACT_ATOMS: atom_id res chain seq x y z
N MET A 1 7.75 11.93 -0.77
CA MET A 1 6.36 11.58 -0.41
C MET A 1 6.19 11.48 1.09
N THR A 2 4.95 11.49 1.60
CA THR A 2 4.60 11.34 3.03
C THR A 2 3.45 10.34 3.19
N GLN A 3 3.32 9.75 4.38
CA GLN A 3 2.17 8.90 4.73
C GLN A 3 0.83 9.61 4.49
N ARG A 4 0.72 10.90 4.84
CA ARG A 4 -0.51 11.68 4.63
C ARG A 4 -0.91 11.77 3.16
N GLN A 5 0.06 11.82 2.25
CA GLN A 5 -0.21 11.83 0.81
C GLN A 5 -0.74 10.49 0.31
N LEU A 6 -0.29 9.37 0.91
CA LEU A 6 -0.84 8.04 0.63
C LEU A 6 -2.28 7.94 1.13
N GLU A 7 -2.55 8.38 2.34
CA GLU A 7 -3.91 8.43 2.91
C GLU A 7 -4.87 9.28 2.04
N GLN A 8 -4.42 10.44 1.57
CA GLN A 8 -5.16 11.26 0.62
C GLN A 8 -5.40 10.59 -0.73
N ALA A 9 -4.48 9.72 -1.16
CA ALA A 9 -4.61 8.92 -2.37
C ALA A 9 -5.49 7.67 -2.17
N GLY A 10 -6.06 7.46 -0.97
CA GLY A 10 -6.96 6.34 -0.68
C GLY A 10 -6.26 5.11 -0.11
N PHE A 11 -4.99 5.21 0.27
CA PHE A 11 -4.23 4.14 0.91
C PHE A 11 -4.32 4.22 2.43
N PHE A 12 -4.77 3.14 3.06
CA PHE A 12 -4.86 3.07 4.51
C PHE A 12 -3.87 2.03 5.02
N GLY A 13 -3.13 2.41 6.06
CA GLY A 13 -2.16 1.51 6.68
C GLY A 13 -2.91 0.29 7.20
N LYS A 14 -2.54 -0.91 6.72
CA LYS A 14 -2.85 -2.10 7.49
C LYS A 14 -1.90 -2.06 8.68
N THR A 15 -2.43 -2.04 9.90
CA THR A 15 -1.62 -2.33 11.08
C THR A 15 -0.90 -3.64 10.76
N PRO A 16 0.45 -3.67 10.68
CA PRO A 16 1.12 -4.92 10.39
C PRO A 16 0.70 -5.93 11.46
N PRO A 17 0.53 -7.22 11.10
CA PRO A 17 0.45 -8.25 12.12
C PRO A 17 1.63 -8.05 13.08
N LEU A 18 1.38 -8.10 14.39
CA LEU A 18 2.40 -7.89 15.43
C LEU A 18 3.65 -8.76 15.23
N GLU A 19 3.56 -9.82 14.43
CA GLU A 19 4.65 -10.70 14.00
C GLU A 19 5.68 -10.04 13.06
N GLN A 20 5.40 -8.86 12.47
CA GLN A 20 6.35 -8.10 11.64
C GLN A 20 6.98 -6.89 12.39
N ALA A 21 6.61 -6.66 13.65
CA ALA A 21 7.35 -5.75 14.52
C ALA A 21 8.61 -6.48 15.00
N ASN A 22 9.70 -6.27 14.27
CA ASN A 22 10.84 -7.16 14.36
C ASN A 22 11.76 -6.89 15.58
N TYR A 23 11.55 -5.83 16.37
CA TYR A 23 12.20 -5.65 17.68
C TYR A 23 11.61 -4.46 18.45
N ILE A 24 11.59 -4.55 19.79
CA ILE A 24 11.27 -3.44 20.69
C ILE A 24 12.59 -2.81 21.13
N ASN A 25 12.83 -1.53 20.85
CA ASN A 25 14.07 -0.88 21.25
C ASN A 25 14.25 -0.81 22.78
N GLU A 26 15.43 -0.41 23.23
CA GLU A 26 15.76 -0.28 24.66
C GLU A 26 14.82 0.69 25.43
N ARG A 27 13.98 1.45 24.71
CA ARG A 27 13.00 2.40 25.24
C ARG A 27 11.56 1.86 25.22
N GLY A 28 11.35 0.62 24.78
CA GLY A 28 10.00 0.04 24.71
C GLY A 28 9.23 0.42 23.43
N GLU A 29 9.88 1.00 22.43
CA GLU A 29 9.24 1.43 21.19
C GLU A 29 9.35 0.33 20.12
N TYR A 30 8.27 0.11 19.37
CA TYR A 30 8.27 -0.84 18.26
C TYR A 30 9.15 -0.34 17.11
N VAL A 31 10.12 -1.15 16.69
CA VAL A 31 10.99 -0.91 15.54
C VAL A 31 10.71 -1.97 14.47
N PHE A 32 10.30 -1.53 13.30
CA PHE A 32 10.01 -2.38 12.15
C PHE A 32 11.33 -2.72 11.43
N ILE A 33 11.71 -4.01 11.34
CA ILE A 33 12.85 -4.46 10.52
C ILE A 33 12.27 -4.76 9.13
N GLY A 34 12.55 -3.84 8.21
CA GLY A 34 11.79 -3.66 6.98
C GLY A 34 11.29 -2.23 7.01
N ASN A 35 12.11 -1.31 6.50
CA ASN A 35 11.89 0.14 6.57
C ASN A 35 10.64 0.63 5.81
N SER A 36 9.83 -0.29 5.27
CA SER A 36 8.72 0.01 4.40
C SER A 36 7.39 -0.40 5.02
N MET A 37 6.54 0.58 5.29
CA MET A 37 5.15 0.36 5.70
C MET A 37 4.30 -0.06 4.50
N LYS A 38 3.30 -0.91 4.73
CA LYS A 38 2.40 -1.39 3.68
C LYS A 38 1.01 -0.78 3.85
N PHE A 39 0.42 -0.38 2.73
CA PHE A 39 -0.90 0.22 2.68
C PHE A 39 -1.76 -0.49 1.64
N GLU A 40 -3.04 -0.64 1.93
CA GLU A 40 -4.02 -1.15 0.98
C GLU A 40 -4.88 0.01 0.47
N HIS A 41 -5.18 0.02 -0.82
CA HIS A 41 -6.10 1.00 -1.37
C HIS A 41 -7.53 0.69 -0.90
N ASN A 42 -8.32 1.73 -0.61
CA ASN A 42 -9.74 1.62 -0.25
C ASN A 42 -10.68 1.23 -1.40
N ILE A 43 -10.14 0.97 -2.58
CA ILE A 43 -10.87 0.62 -3.80
C ILE A 43 -10.28 -0.68 -4.32
N ILE A 44 -11.14 -1.54 -4.87
CA ILE A 44 -10.77 -2.72 -5.67
C ILE A 44 -11.11 -2.39 -7.12
N ALA A 45 -10.37 -2.92 -8.08
CA ALA A 45 -10.70 -2.76 -9.48
C ALA A 45 -11.98 -3.54 -9.87
N GLN A 46 -12.56 -3.26 -11.05
CA GLN A 46 -13.79 -3.94 -11.48
C GLN A 46 -13.63 -5.45 -11.68
N ASP A 47 -12.44 -5.90 -12.05
CA ASP A 47 -12.11 -7.32 -12.19
C ASP A 47 -11.78 -8.02 -10.85
N GLY A 48 -11.87 -7.30 -9.72
CA GLY A 48 -11.56 -7.82 -8.40
C GLY A 48 -10.10 -7.63 -7.96
N SER A 49 -9.25 -6.99 -8.76
CA SER A 49 -7.84 -6.81 -8.44
C SER A 49 -7.61 -5.76 -7.33
N PHE A 50 -6.69 -6.08 -6.41
CA PHE A 50 -6.32 -5.22 -5.28
C PHE A 50 -5.10 -4.35 -5.61
N LEU A 51 -5.00 -3.18 -5.01
CA LEU A 51 -3.83 -2.32 -5.12
C LEU A 51 -3.23 -2.05 -3.74
N PHE A 52 -1.92 -2.23 -3.64
CA PHE A 52 -1.15 -1.99 -2.44
C PHE A 52 -0.04 -0.96 -2.71
N ALA A 53 0.44 -0.34 -1.65
CA ALA A 53 1.59 0.55 -1.67
C ALA A 53 2.58 0.16 -0.55
N SER A 54 3.87 0.13 -0.89
CA SER A 54 4.96 0.03 0.07
C SER A 54 5.62 1.39 0.18
N TYR A 55 5.75 1.92 1.40
CA TYR A 55 6.29 3.24 1.68
C TYR A 55 7.51 3.13 2.59
N ASP A 56 8.68 3.45 2.05
CA ASP A 56 9.92 3.56 2.80
C ASP A 56 9.97 4.95 3.47
N GLN A 57 9.78 4.96 4.79
CA GLN A 57 9.72 6.21 5.55
C GLN A 57 11.06 6.95 5.60
N PRO A 58 12.22 6.29 5.85
CA PRO A 58 13.52 6.93 5.77
C PRO A 58 13.80 7.63 4.43
N LEU A 59 13.38 7.03 3.32
CA LEU A 59 13.64 7.57 1.97
C LEU A 59 12.52 8.46 1.45
N GLY A 60 11.34 8.44 2.07
CA GLY A 60 10.15 9.15 1.58
C GLY A 60 9.71 8.68 0.19
N THR A 61 9.97 7.41 -0.13
CA THR A 61 9.66 6.78 -1.42
C THR A 61 8.50 5.80 -1.27
N CYS A 62 7.71 5.64 -2.33
CA CYS A 62 6.61 4.68 -2.40
C CYS A 62 6.75 3.79 -3.64
N ARG A 63 6.28 2.55 -3.57
CA ARG A 63 6.15 1.66 -4.73
C ARG A 63 4.80 0.98 -4.71
N LEU A 64 4.12 0.94 -5.84
CA LEU A 64 2.84 0.24 -5.99
C LEU A 64 3.04 -1.26 -6.18
N MET A 65 2.11 -2.06 -5.69
CA MET A 65 2.19 -3.52 -5.70
C MET A 65 0.81 -4.15 -5.92
N THR A 66 0.80 -5.34 -6.52
CA THR A 66 -0.41 -6.16 -6.73
C THR A 66 -0.62 -7.20 -5.62
N SER A 67 0.37 -7.39 -4.75
CA SER A 67 0.31 -8.29 -3.60
C SER A 67 0.61 -7.53 -2.31
N GLU A 68 -0.04 -7.96 -1.23
CA GLU A 68 0.25 -7.51 0.14
C GLU A 68 1.65 -7.93 0.58
N GLU A 69 2.09 -9.11 0.13
CA GLU A 69 3.40 -9.66 0.41
C GLU A 69 4.10 -10.01 -0.90
N PRO A 70 4.76 -9.03 -1.55
CA PRO A 70 5.52 -9.32 -2.76
C PRO A 70 6.69 -10.24 -2.39
N THR A 71 6.72 -11.44 -2.97
CA THR A 71 7.83 -12.39 -2.78
C THR A 71 8.97 -12.16 -3.77
N ASP A 72 8.74 -11.35 -4.80
CA ASP A 72 9.71 -10.99 -5.83
C ASP A 72 9.38 -9.64 -6.50
N ASN A 73 10.23 -9.23 -7.45
CA ASN A 73 10.07 -7.96 -8.17
C ASN A 73 8.86 -7.92 -9.14
N SER A 74 8.26 -9.05 -9.50
CA SER A 74 7.16 -9.11 -10.47
C SER A 74 5.84 -8.57 -9.90
N HIS A 75 5.72 -8.54 -8.57
CA HIS A 75 4.56 -7.99 -7.87
C HIS A 75 4.56 -6.47 -7.77
N TYR A 76 5.64 -5.79 -8.18
CA TYR A 76 5.75 -4.34 -8.13
C TYR A 76 5.36 -3.70 -9.46
N LEU A 77 4.55 -2.64 -9.38
CA LEU A 77 4.08 -1.87 -10.52
C LEU A 77 5.06 -0.71 -10.82
N GLY A 78 6.23 -1.10 -11.33
CA GLY A 78 7.30 -0.20 -11.74
C GLY A 78 8.18 0.29 -10.60
N ASP A 79 8.90 1.39 -10.86
CA ASP A 79 9.92 1.92 -9.94
C ASP A 79 9.34 2.70 -8.75
N SER A 80 10.18 2.88 -7.74
CA SER A 80 9.87 3.71 -6.58
C SER A 80 9.69 5.16 -6.99
N MET A 81 8.74 5.84 -6.35
CA MET A 81 8.34 7.21 -6.67
C MET A 81 8.37 8.09 -5.41
N THR A 82 8.69 9.37 -5.57
CA THR A 82 8.69 10.36 -4.49
C THR A 82 7.59 11.41 -4.65
N ASP A 83 7.02 11.50 -5.85
CA ASP A 83 6.07 12.53 -6.28
C ASP A 83 4.61 12.07 -6.11
N GLN A 84 3.75 12.98 -5.66
CA GLN A 84 2.33 12.68 -5.41
C GLN A 84 1.51 12.63 -6.69
N GLN A 85 1.85 13.44 -7.70
CA GLN A 85 1.12 13.44 -8.96
C GLN A 85 1.40 12.15 -9.74
N GLU A 86 2.65 11.69 -9.74
CA GLU A 86 3.03 10.39 -10.29
C GLU A 86 2.27 9.24 -9.64
N LEU A 87 2.13 9.26 -8.31
CA LEU A 87 1.34 8.28 -7.58
C LEU A 87 -0.10 8.23 -8.09
N VAL A 88 -0.78 9.38 -8.17
CA VAL A 88 -2.18 9.45 -8.64
C VAL A 88 -2.32 8.95 -10.08
N ILE A 89 -1.39 9.33 -10.97
CA ILE A 89 -1.39 8.87 -12.36
C ILE A 89 -1.27 7.35 -12.43
N ARG A 90 -0.36 6.74 -11.65
CA ARG A 90 -0.17 5.28 -11.66
C ARG A 90 -1.35 4.53 -11.04
N ILE A 91 -2.00 5.09 -10.01
CA ILE A 91 -3.24 4.54 -9.44
C ILE A 91 -4.36 4.53 -10.50
N ASP A 92 -4.57 5.65 -11.19
CA ASP A 92 -5.61 5.75 -12.21
C ASP A 92 -5.32 4.82 -13.39
N ALA A 93 -4.06 4.75 -13.84
CA ALA A 93 -3.64 3.82 -14.88
C ALA A 93 -3.87 2.35 -14.49
N TYR A 94 -3.56 1.98 -13.24
CA TYR A 94 -3.84 0.65 -12.71
C TYR A 94 -5.33 0.32 -12.79
N PHE A 95 -6.18 1.17 -12.21
CA PHE A 95 -7.61 0.91 -12.24
C PHE A 95 -8.17 0.89 -13.66
N THR A 96 -7.74 1.78 -14.55
CA THR A 96 -8.16 1.75 -15.97
C THR A 96 -7.78 0.44 -16.66
N ALA A 97 -6.57 -0.11 -16.40
CA ALA A 97 -6.15 -1.39 -16.95
C ALA A 97 -7.00 -2.57 -16.44
N HIS A 98 -7.58 -2.43 -15.25
CA HIS A 98 -8.41 -3.44 -14.59
C HIS A 98 -9.93 -3.14 -14.68
N GLY A 99 -10.36 -2.50 -15.77
CA GLY A 99 -11.77 -2.22 -16.07
C GLY A 99 -12.36 -1.00 -15.36
N GLY A 100 -11.57 -0.29 -14.56
CA GLY A 100 -11.95 0.89 -13.81
C GLY A 100 -11.95 0.66 -12.29
N LYS A 101 -12.28 1.72 -11.55
CA LYS A 101 -12.49 1.66 -10.10
C LYS A 101 -13.78 0.88 -9.83
N GLY A 102 -13.69 -0.23 -9.11
CA GLY A 102 -14.82 -0.96 -8.55
C GLY A 102 -15.22 -0.39 -7.18
N SER A 103 -16.31 -0.90 -6.61
CA SER A 103 -16.68 -0.61 -5.23
C SER A 103 -16.13 -1.70 -4.32
N LYS A 104 -15.36 -1.33 -3.28
CA LYS A 104 -15.17 -2.23 -2.13
C LYS A 104 -16.53 -2.41 -1.47
N GLN A 105 -17.26 -3.46 -1.86
CA GLN A 105 -18.33 -3.96 -1.02
C GLN A 105 -17.65 -4.60 0.19
N PHE A 106 -17.49 -3.85 1.28
CA PHE A 106 -17.40 -4.48 2.59
C PHE A 106 -18.72 -5.22 2.77
N ALA A 107 -18.74 -6.50 2.40
CA ALA A 107 -19.78 -7.39 2.84
C ALA A 107 -19.60 -7.51 4.36
N PHE A 108 -20.18 -6.58 5.12
CA PHE A 108 -20.59 -6.89 6.47
C PHE A 108 -21.67 -7.96 6.33
N THR A 109 -21.25 -9.22 6.25
CA THR A 109 -22.16 -10.32 6.56
C THR A 109 -22.42 -10.21 8.05
N ASP A 110 -23.55 -9.59 8.40
CA ASP A 110 -24.28 -9.89 9.63
C ASP A 110 -24.39 -11.42 9.74
N ARG A 111 -23.72 -11.99 10.74
CA ARG A 111 -23.90 -13.36 11.20
C ARG A 111 -23.94 -13.39 12.71
#